data_AF-A0A1Q5DGV8-F1
#
_entry.id   AF-A0A1Q5DGV8-F1
#
_cell.length_a   1.000
_cell.length_b   1.000
_cell.length_c   1.000
_cell.angle_alpha   90.00
_cell.angle_beta   90.00
_cell.angle_gamma   90.00
#
_symmetry.space_group_name_H-M   'P 1'
#
loop_
_entity.id
_entity.type
_entity.pdbx_description
1 polymer ?
#
loop_
_entity_poly.entity_id
_entity_poly.type
_entity_poly.pdbx_seq_one_letter_code
_entity_poly.pdbx_strand_id
1 'polypeptide(L)'
;MLIQSHLAMAQLYRLGLSKAAYDVLSAMSEVQHSGGEVNASQAELAALVKLSKNRTSIAVNQLVERHVVLRPENRYRSYNIHPLFAGYNTVEELEAGITDALRAIQAGELPEPSMPAATTPVRHLAAVPSRQKTA
;
A
#
# COMPACT_ATOMS: atom_id res chain seq x y z
N MET A 1 -0.69 -3.23 -22.49
CA MET A 1 -0.04 -4.09 -21.48
C MET A 1 1.05 -3.26 -20.85
N LEU A 2 1.04 -3.06 -19.53
CA LEU A 2 2.07 -2.29 -18.84
C LEU A 2 3.23 -3.20 -18.42
N ILE A 3 4.44 -2.67 -18.47
CA ILE A 3 5.69 -3.31 -18.05
C ILE A 3 5.95 -2.91 -16.60
N GLN A 4 6.32 -3.87 -15.76
CA GLN A 4 6.61 -3.66 -14.34
C GLN A 4 7.99 -4.20 -13.99
N SER A 5 8.60 -3.64 -12.94
CA SER A 5 9.85 -4.17 -12.39
C SER A 5 9.61 -5.52 -11.70
N HIS A 6 10.14 -6.59 -12.28
CA HIS A 6 10.07 -7.91 -11.66
C HIS A 6 10.78 -7.94 -10.30
N LEU A 7 11.90 -7.21 -10.16
CA LEU A 7 12.65 -7.14 -8.90
C LEU A 7 11.83 -6.46 -7.79
N ALA A 8 11.13 -5.38 -8.10
CA ALA A 8 10.28 -4.72 -7.12
C ALA A 8 9.08 -5.59 -6.74
N MET A 9 8.45 -6.27 -7.70
CA MET A 9 7.37 -7.22 -7.41
C MET A 9 7.83 -8.34 -6.50
N ALA A 10 9.04 -8.87 -6.73
CA ALA A 10 9.66 -9.85 -5.86
C ALA A 10 9.97 -9.31 -4.46
N GLN A 11 9.98 -8.00 -4.20
CA GLN A 11 10.17 -7.46 -2.85
C GLN A 11 8.87 -7.31 -2.06
N LEU A 12 7.70 -7.35 -2.70
CA LEU A 12 6.41 -7.19 -2.02
C LEU A 12 6.19 -8.19 -0.89
N TYR A 13 6.69 -9.44 -1.02
CA TYR A 13 6.54 -10.46 0.03
C TYR A 13 7.18 -10.04 1.36
N ARG A 14 8.23 -9.21 1.31
CA ARG A 14 8.91 -8.68 2.50
C ARG A 14 8.09 -7.60 3.19
N LEU A 15 7.17 -6.96 2.47
CA LEU A 15 6.29 -5.93 2.99
C LEU A 15 5.09 -6.50 3.72
N GLY A 16 5.07 -7.77 4.15
CA GLY A 16 4.07 -8.33 5.08
C GLY A 16 2.62 -7.87 4.83
N LEU A 17 2.22 -7.79 3.56
CA LEU A 17 0.90 -7.31 3.15
C LEU A 17 -0.12 -8.40 3.43
N SER A 18 -1.32 -8.00 3.87
CA SER A 18 -2.42 -8.95 3.97
C SER A 18 -2.86 -9.40 2.56
N LYS A 19 -3.51 -10.56 2.46
CA LYS A 19 -4.11 -11.00 1.18
C LYS A 19 -5.03 -9.92 0.59
N ALA A 20 -5.83 -9.25 1.43
CA ALA A 20 -6.72 -8.19 0.98
C ALA A 20 -5.95 -6.99 0.40
N ALA A 21 -4.79 -6.63 0.98
CA ALA A 21 -3.93 -5.59 0.43
C ALA A 21 -3.30 -6.00 -0.91
N TYR A 22 -2.89 -7.26 -1.06
CA TYR A 22 -2.46 -7.79 -2.37
C TYR A 22 -3.57 -7.75 -3.40
N ASP A 23 -4.78 -8.21 -3.04
CA ASP A 23 -5.92 -8.21 -3.95
C ASP A 23 -6.22 -6.77 -4.41
N VAL A 24 -6.26 -5.80 -3.47
CA VAL A 24 -6.48 -4.38 -3.80
C VAL A 24 -5.35 -3.81 -4.66
N LEU A 25 -4.08 -4.12 -4.39
CA LEU A 25 -2.95 -3.69 -5.23
C LEU A 25 -3.04 -4.27 -6.64
N SER A 26 -3.50 -5.51 -6.78
CA SER A 26 -3.78 -6.12 -8.09
C SER A 26 -4.86 -5.34 -8.83
N ALA A 27 -5.98 -5.03 -8.18
CA ALA A 27 -7.05 -4.23 -8.77
C ALA A 27 -6.58 -2.83 -9.17
N MET A 28 -5.77 -2.18 -8.32
CA MET A 28 -5.13 -0.90 -8.66
C MET A 28 -4.22 -1.04 -9.88
N SER A 29 -3.45 -2.13 -9.97
CA SER A 29 -2.52 -2.37 -11.08
C SER A 29 -3.23 -2.61 -12.41
N GLU A 30 -4.46 -3.13 -12.40
CA GLU A 30 -5.30 -3.32 -13.58
C GLU A 30 -5.87 -2.01 -14.13
N VAL A 31 -6.14 -1.03 -13.27
CA VAL A 31 -6.79 0.25 -13.63
C VAL A 31 -5.84 1.44 -13.62
N GLN A 32 -4.56 1.23 -13.29
CA GLN A 32 -3.56 2.30 -13.30
C GLN A 32 -3.29 2.80 -14.72
N HIS A 33 -2.91 4.07 -14.82
CA HIS A 33 -2.20 4.61 -15.97
C HIS A 33 -0.69 4.37 -15.84
N SER A 34 0.06 4.59 -16.94
CA SER A 34 1.52 4.55 -16.91
C SER A 34 2.05 5.49 -15.83
N GLY A 35 3.02 5.02 -15.03
CA GLY A 35 3.54 5.75 -13.88
C GLY A 35 2.74 5.59 -12.59
N GLY A 36 1.67 4.78 -12.59
CA GLY A 36 1.01 4.33 -11.36
C GLY A 36 -0.21 5.13 -10.93
N GLU A 37 -0.68 6.09 -11.73
CA GLU A 37 -1.88 6.88 -11.39
C GLU A 37 -3.14 6.02 -11.42
N VAL A 38 -3.86 5.96 -10.31
CA VAL A 38 -5.10 5.20 -10.14
C VAL A 38 -6.25 6.17 -9.96
N ASN A 39 -7.08 6.28 -11.00
CA ASN A 39 -8.31 7.06 -11.03
C ASN A 39 -9.54 6.18 -10.75
N ALA A 40 -9.51 5.46 -9.63
CA ALA A 40 -10.60 4.60 -9.19
C ALA A 40 -10.92 4.81 -7.70
N SER A 41 -12.20 4.86 -7.37
CA SER A 41 -12.67 4.93 -6.00
C SER A 41 -12.46 3.59 -5.27
N GLN A 42 -12.39 3.63 -3.94
CA GLN A 42 -12.33 2.40 -3.15
C GLN A 42 -13.55 1.49 -3.37
N ALA A 43 -14.71 2.04 -3.76
CA ALA A 43 -15.89 1.23 -4.05
C ALA A 43 -15.73 0.42 -5.34
N GLU A 44 -15.14 1.04 -6.38
CA GLU A 44 -14.82 0.37 -7.64
C GLU A 44 -13.75 -0.70 -7.42
N LEU A 45 -12.67 -0.37 -6.69
CA LEU A 45 -11.64 -1.33 -6.33
C LEU A 45 -12.21 -2.50 -5.51
N ALA A 46 -13.07 -2.22 -4.53
CA ALA A 46 -13.73 -3.25 -3.72
C ALA A 46 -14.55 -4.22 -4.57
N ALA A 47 -15.24 -3.72 -5.60
CA ALA A 47 -16.07 -4.53 -6.49
C ALA A 47 -15.21 -5.49 -7.33
N LEU A 48 -14.07 -5.04 -7.84
CA LEU A 48 -13.13 -5.87 -8.63
C LEU A 48 -12.65 -7.09 -7.84
N VAL A 49 -12.35 -6.91 -6.55
CA VAL A 49 -11.79 -7.99 -5.70
C VAL A 49 -12.80 -8.60 -4.73
N LYS A 50 -14.08 -8.25 -4.85
CA LYS A 50 -15.19 -8.76 -4.03
C LYS A 50 -14.95 -8.59 -2.52
N LEU A 51 -14.37 -7.45 -2.13
CA LEU A 51 -14.16 -7.09 -0.72
C LEU A 51 -15.28 -6.19 -0.21
N SER A 52 -15.52 -6.24 1.11
CA SER A 52 -16.40 -5.25 1.75
C SER A 52 -15.71 -3.89 1.80
N LYS A 53 -16.50 -2.82 1.93
CA LYS A 53 -15.99 -1.44 2.09
C LYS A 53 -14.98 -1.33 3.23
N ASN A 54 -15.28 -1.92 4.39
CA ASN A 54 -14.38 -1.86 5.56
C ASN A 54 -13.05 -2.59 5.29
N ARG A 55 -13.11 -3.80 4.73
CA ARG A 55 -11.89 -4.56 4.40
C ARG A 55 -11.04 -3.86 3.34
N THR A 56 -11.67 -3.23 2.36
CA THR A 56 -10.99 -2.44 1.34
C THR A 56 -10.31 -1.22 1.95
N SER A 57 -10.99 -0.50 2.85
CA SER A 57 -10.39 0.65 3.54
C SER A 57 -9.17 0.26 4.37
N ILE A 58 -9.24 -0.85 5.13
CA ILE A 58 -8.10 -1.39 5.88
C ILE A 58 -6.95 -1.79 4.94
N ALA A 59 -7.26 -2.47 3.84
CA ALA A 59 -6.27 -2.88 2.85
C ALA A 59 -5.57 -1.68 2.19
N VAL A 60 -6.32 -0.65 1.79
CA VAL A 60 -5.76 0.60 1.24
C VAL A 60 -4.90 1.31 2.26
N ASN A 61 -5.35 1.42 3.52
CA ASN A 61 -4.55 2.04 4.57
C ASN A 61 -3.25 1.27 4.80
N GLN A 62 -3.28 -0.07 4.79
CA GLN A 62 -2.08 -0.88 4.87
C GLN A 62 -1.12 -0.60 3.70
N LEU A 63 -1.61 -0.51 2.47
CA LEU A 63 -0.76 -0.17 1.31
C LEU A 63 -0.12 1.22 1.44
N VAL A 64 -0.85 2.19 2.00
CA VAL A 64 -0.34 3.54 2.27
C VAL A 64 0.68 3.57 3.39
N GLU A 65 0.41 2.87 4.49
CA GLU A 65 1.34 2.72 5.62
C GLU A 65 2.65 2.04 5.23
N ARG A 66 2.64 1.17 4.22
CA ARG A 66 3.85 0.54 3.68
C ARG A 66 4.49 1.30 2.52
N HIS A 67 3.99 2.49 2.20
CA HIS A 67 4.44 3.31 1.08
C HIS A 67 4.46 2.59 -0.29
N VAL A 68 3.60 1.58 -0.45
CA VAL A 68 3.37 0.91 -1.74
C VAL A 68 2.40 1.72 -2.59
N VAL A 69 1.48 2.42 -1.92
CA VAL A 69 0.54 3.35 -2.53
C VAL A 69 0.68 4.70 -1.84
N LEU A 70 0.70 5.77 -2.62
CA LEU A 70 0.81 7.14 -2.17
C LEU A 70 -0.56 7.80 -2.29
N ARG A 71 -0.88 8.67 -1.34
CA ARG A 71 -2.10 9.49 -1.35
C ARG A 71 -1.69 10.95 -1.55
N PRO A 72 -1.95 11.55 -2.73
CA PRO A 72 -1.69 12.96 -2.96
C PRO A 72 -2.47 13.83 -1.98
N GLU A 73 -1.83 14.83 -1.37
CA GLU A 73 -2.43 15.64 -0.30
C GLU A 73 -3.61 16.52 -0.75
N ASN A 74 -3.74 16.78 -2.06
CA ASN A 74 -4.72 17.73 -2.61
C ASN A 74 -5.69 17.12 -3.64
N ARG A 75 -5.76 15.79 -3.74
CA ARG A 75 -6.69 15.13 -4.66
C ARG A 75 -7.54 14.10 -3.93
N TYR A 76 -8.83 14.40 -3.82
CA TYR A 76 -9.80 13.50 -3.21
C TYR A 76 -9.92 12.22 -4.06
N ARG A 77 -9.70 11.05 -3.44
CA ARG A 77 -9.85 9.70 -4.03
C ARG A 77 -8.86 9.32 -5.15
N SER A 78 -7.78 10.05 -5.34
CA SER A 78 -6.68 9.60 -6.22
C SER A 78 -5.65 8.81 -5.44
N TYR A 79 -5.14 7.74 -6.01
CA TYR A 79 -3.99 7.01 -5.48
C TYR A 79 -2.90 6.96 -6.54
N ASN A 80 -1.64 6.94 -6.12
CA ASN A 80 -0.53 6.59 -6.99
C ASN A 80 0.13 5.32 -6.46
N ILE A 81 0.26 4.30 -7.30
CA ILE A 81 1.17 3.20 -7.00
C ILE A 81 2.59 3.77 -6.98
N HIS A 82 3.37 3.41 -5.97
CA HIS A 82 4.74 3.86 -5.85
C HIS A 82 5.53 3.48 -7.12
N PRO A 83 6.35 4.36 -7.71
CA PRO A 83 7.00 4.13 -9.01
C PRO A 83 7.75 2.78 -9.13
N LEU A 84 8.39 2.34 -8.04
CA LEU A 84 9.02 1.01 -7.99
C LEU A 84 8.07 -0.15 -8.32
N PHE A 85 6.78 -0.04 -8.01
CA PHE A 85 5.75 -1.07 -8.26
C PHE A 85 4.77 -0.70 -9.39
N ALA A 86 4.88 0.50 -9.95
CA ALA A 86 3.98 0.97 -11.00
C ALA A 86 4.22 0.22 -12.33
N GLY A 87 3.21 0.29 -13.20
CA GLY A 87 3.30 -0.15 -14.58
C GLY A 87 3.66 1.00 -15.53
N TYR A 88 4.39 0.68 -16.58
CA TYR A 88 4.89 1.64 -17.58
C TYR A 88 4.61 1.17 -19.01
N ASN A 89 4.49 2.08 -19.98
CA ASN A 89 4.20 1.69 -21.36
C ASN A 89 5.44 1.16 -22.08
N THR A 90 6.62 1.66 -21.71
CA THR A 90 7.90 1.28 -22.31
C THR A 90 8.96 0.95 -21.26
N VAL A 91 10.06 0.33 -21.69
CA VAL A 91 11.19 0.02 -20.82
C VAL A 91 11.91 1.30 -20.39
N GLU A 92 12.01 2.28 -21.28
CA GLU A 92 12.64 3.57 -20.99
C GLU A 92 11.85 4.34 -19.94
N GLU A 93 10.51 4.30 -20.01
CA GLU A 93 9.63 4.87 -18.97
C GLU A 93 9.83 4.18 -17.61
N LEU A 94 9.96 2.84 -17.61
CA LEU A 94 10.24 2.06 -16.41
C LEU A 94 11.60 2.43 -15.80
N GLU A 95 12.67 2.48 -16.61
CA GLU A 95 14.01 2.81 -16.15
C GLU A 95 14.09 4.24 -15.61
N ALA A 96 13.48 5.19 -16.31
CA ALA A 96 13.39 6.59 -15.87
C ALA A 96 12.60 6.68 -14.55
N GLY A 97 11.43 6.04 -14.48
CA GLY A 97 10.57 6.02 -13.30
C GLY A 97 11.25 5.42 -12.06
N ILE A 98 11.99 4.32 -12.23
CA ILE A 98 12.79 3.72 -11.15
C ILE A 98 13.93 4.66 -10.75
N THR A 99 14.67 5.19 -11.71
CA THR A 99 15.83 6.07 -11.44
C THR A 99 15.42 7.32 -10.67
N ASP A 100 14.34 7.97 -11.11
CA ASP A 100 13.82 9.17 -10.45
C ASP A 100 13.25 8.84 -9.06
N ALA A 101 12.59 7.70 -8.90
CA ALA A 101 12.11 7.27 -7.58
C ALA A 101 13.26 7.00 -6.59
N LEU A 102 14.33 6.34 -7.04
CA LEU A 102 15.52 6.13 -6.21
C LEU A 102 16.17 7.45 -5.82
N ARG A 103 16.25 8.42 -6.75
CA ARG A 103 16.75 9.77 -6.47
C ARG A 103 15.87 10.50 -5.46
N ALA A 104 14.55 10.44 -5.62
CA ALA A 104 13.59 11.07 -4.71
C ALA A 104 13.63 10.44 -3.31
N ILE A 105 13.81 9.12 -3.21
CA ILE A 105 14.02 8.44 -1.93
C ILE A 105 15.31 8.93 -1.26
N GLN A 106 16.40 9.02 -2.01
CA GLN A 106 17.68 9.52 -1.49
C GLN A 106 17.60 10.98 -1.02
N ALA A 107 16.80 11.80 -1.71
CA ALA A 107 16.53 13.19 -1.34
C ALA A 107 15.53 13.33 -0.18
N GLY A 108 14.84 12.25 0.22
CA GLY A 108 13.79 12.28 1.24
C GLY A 108 12.45 12.84 0.75
N GLU A 109 12.28 13.00 -0.56
CA GLU A 109 11.07 13.52 -1.21
C GLU A 109 10.02 12.44 -1.47
N LEU A 110 10.44 11.17 -1.54
CA LEU A 110 9.59 10.01 -1.73
C LEU A 110 9.86 8.99 -0.61
N PRO A 111 8.84 8.53 0.13
CA PRO A 111 9.07 7.58 1.22
C PRO A 111 9.39 6.19 0.68
N GLU A 112 10.38 5.52 1.28
CA GLU A 112 10.79 4.18 0.89
C GLU A 112 9.73 3.11 1.32
N PRO A 113 9.39 2.17 0.42
CA PRO A 113 8.54 1.02 0.77
C PRO A 113 9.14 0.21 1.91
N SER A 114 8.43 0.11 3.02
CA SER A 114 8.97 -0.48 4.25
C SER A 114 7.94 -1.31 5.01
N MET A 115 8.44 -2.17 5.90
CA MET A 115 7.63 -2.87 6.90
C MET A 115 7.14 -1.87 7.96
N PRO A 116 6.04 -2.17 8.69
CA PRO A 116 5.62 -1.26 9.73
C PRO A 116 6.69 -1.28 10.83
N ALA A 117 6.99 -0.13 11.41
CA ALA A 117 7.77 -0.09 12.65
C ALA A 117 7.10 -1.03 13.66
N ALA A 118 7.88 -1.89 14.32
CA ALA A 118 7.35 -2.85 15.28
C ALA A 118 6.46 -2.11 16.28
N THR A 119 5.17 -2.41 16.28
CA THR A 119 4.26 -1.85 17.26
C THR A 119 4.63 -2.50 18.58
N THR A 120 5.25 -1.75 19.49
CA THR A 120 5.43 -2.20 20.88
C THR A 120 4.05 -2.61 21.38
N PRO A 121 3.82 -3.87 21.76
CA PRO A 121 2.50 -4.31 22.16
C PRO A 121 2.07 -3.50 23.37
N VAL A 122 0.98 -2.72 23.24
CA VAL A 122 0.32 -2.09 24.38
C VAL A 122 -0.22 -3.24 25.23
N ARG A 123 0.51 -3.55 26.30
CA ARG A 123 0.13 -4.56 27.28
C ARG A 123 -1.13 -4.04 27.98
N HIS A 124 -2.30 -4.35 27.44
CA HIS A 124 -3.56 -4.19 28.16
C HIS A 124 -3.51 -5.12 29.36
N LEU A 125 -2.96 -4.62 30.48
CA LEU A 125 -3.11 -5.23 31.79
C LEU A 125 -4.61 -5.23 32.08
N ALA A 126 -5.25 -6.36 31.80
CA ALA A 126 -6.62 -6.62 32.21
C ALA A 126 -6.68 -6.46 33.74
N ALA A 127 -7.36 -5.42 34.19
CA ALA A 127 -7.75 -5.28 35.59
C ALA A 127 -8.74 -6.41 35.89
N VAL A 128 -8.24 -7.49 36.51
CA VAL A 128 -9.09 -8.52 37.12
C VAL A 128 -9.61 -7.94 38.44
N PRO A 129 -10.93 -7.73 38.63
CA PRO A 129 -11.45 -7.33 39.92
C PRO A 129 -11.35 -8.51 40.89
N SER A 130 -10.56 -8.34 41.96
CA SER A 130 -10.47 -9.30 43.05
C SER A 130 -11.80 -9.33 43.80
N ARG A 131 -12.51 -10.47 43.71
CA ARG A 131 -13.69 -10.76 44.54
C ARG A 131 -13.21 -10.92 46.00
N GLN A 132 -13.40 -9.89 46.83
CA GLN A 132 -13.29 -10.05 48.28
C GLN A 132 -14.47 -10.90 48.77
N LYS A 133 -14.17 -12.08 49.33
CA LYS A 133 -15.13 -12.87 50.09
C LYS A 133 -15.35 -12.17 51.43
N THR A 134 -16.59 -11.76 51.70
CA THR A 134 -17.09 -11.47 53.04
C THR A 134 -17.17 -12.76 53.84
N ALA A 135 -16.52 -12.78 55.00
CA ALA A 135 -16.78 -13.71 56.09
C ALA A 135 -16.88 -12.88 57.37
#